data_AF-A0A5G2RBF9-F1
#
_entry.id   AF-A0A5G2RBF9-F1
#
_cell.length_a   1.000
_cell.length_b   1.000
_cell.length_c   1.000
_cell.angle_alpha   90.00
_cell.angle_beta   90.00
_cell.angle_gamma   90.00
#
_symmetry.space_group_name_H-M   'P 1'
#
loop_
_entity.id
_entity.type
_entity.pdbx_description
1 polymer ?
#
loop_
_entity_poly.entity_id
_entity_poly.type
_entity_poly.pdbx_seq_one_letter_code
_entity_poly.pdbx_strand_id
1 'polypeptide(L)'
;MCGETEEEKIRVDVLENQANDTSEALASLCYSPDFEKLKPGYLKEIPEKMKPFSEFLGKRPWFAGDKLTYVDFLAYDVLDLYRIFDPKCLDEFPNLKAFLSRFELAHAIRLLLEYTDSSYEEKKYTLGDAPDYDRSQWLSDKFKLGLDFPNLPYLIDGAHKLTQSNAILRYIACKHNMCGETEEEKIRMDILENQAMDVRLQMARICYSPDFEKLKPGYLKEIPEKMKPFSEFLGKRPWFAGDKLTYVDFLAYDVLDLYRIFDPKCLDEFPNLKAFLSRFEGLERISAYMRSSRFLPHPVYSKMAMWGNK
;
A
#
# COMPACT_ATOMS: atom_id res chain seq x y z
N MET A 1 6.26 -12.08 11.19
CA MET A 1 7.36 -12.99 10.79
C MET A 1 8.66 -12.46 11.40
N CYS A 2 9.36 -13.28 12.20
CA CYS A 2 10.62 -12.90 12.84
C CYS A 2 11.79 -12.96 11.83
N GLY A 3 12.89 -12.25 12.13
CA GLY A 3 14.11 -12.25 11.30
C GLY A 3 14.62 -13.66 11.02
N GLU A 4 15.18 -13.89 9.84
CA GLU A 4 15.63 -15.21 9.40
C GLU A 4 17.06 -15.49 9.86
N THR A 5 17.89 -14.45 9.89
CA THR A 5 19.24 -14.49 10.45
C THR A 5 19.26 -14.01 11.90
N GLU A 6 20.30 -14.39 12.64
CA GLU A 6 20.49 -13.92 14.02
C GLU A 6 20.62 -12.39 14.08
N GLU A 7 21.26 -11.78 13.08
CA GLU A 7 21.33 -10.32 12.95
C GLU A 7 19.93 -9.71 12.74
N GLU A 8 19.11 -10.27 11.86
CA GLU A 8 17.75 -9.77 11.60
C GLU A 8 16.85 -9.94 12.82
N LYS A 9 16.98 -11.03 13.59
CA LYS A 9 16.23 -11.22 14.84
C LYS A 9 16.60 -10.17 15.88
N ILE A 10 17.90 -9.94 16.09
CA ILE A 10 18.38 -8.88 16.98
C ILE A 10 17.85 -7.52 16.53
N ARG A 11 17.81 -7.26 15.21
CA ARG A 11 17.30 -6.00 14.67
C ARG A 11 15.79 -5.85 14.83
N VAL A 12 15.04 -6.94 14.67
CA VAL A 12 13.61 -7.02 14.99
C VAL A 12 13.39 -6.64 16.44
N ASP A 13 14.07 -7.30 17.38
CA ASP A 13 13.89 -7.06 18.81
C ASP A 13 14.27 -5.63 19.20
N VAL A 14 15.36 -5.09 18.64
CA VAL A 14 15.79 -3.70 18.91
C VAL A 14 14.78 -2.69 18.38
N LEU A 15 14.27 -2.90 17.16
CA LEU A 15 13.32 -1.96 16.57
C LEU A 15 11.95 -2.04 17.23
N GLU A 16 11.49 -3.24 17.59
CA GLU A 16 10.23 -3.43 18.31
C GLU A 16 10.24 -2.63 19.62
N ASN A 17 11.29 -2.80 20.43
CA ASN A 17 11.44 -2.06 21.68
C ASN A 17 11.51 -0.54 21.43
N GLN A 18 12.31 -0.10 20.46
CA GLN A 18 12.44 1.33 20.14
C GLN A 18 11.12 1.94 19.63
N ALA A 19 10.36 1.21 18.82
CA ALA A 19 9.06 1.63 18.31
C ALA A 19 8.01 1.68 19.42
N ASN A 20 8.00 0.69 20.32
CA ASN A 20 7.10 0.64 21.47
C ASN A 20 7.38 1.76 22.46
N ASP A 21 8.65 1.97 22.87
CA ASP A 21 9.05 3.07 23.76
C ASP A 21 8.65 4.44 23.17
N THR A 22 8.83 4.58 21.86
CA THR A 22 8.45 5.79 21.14
C THR A 22 6.93 5.99 21.14
N SER A 23 6.18 4.93 20.87
CA SER A 23 4.72 4.93 20.87
C SER A 23 4.15 5.23 22.25
N GLU A 24 4.71 4.65 23.31
CA GLU A 24 4.32 4.92 24.70
C GLU A 24 4.63 6.35 25.14
N ALA A 25 5.78 6.90 24.72
CA ALA A 25 6.12 8.30 24.99
C ALA A 25 5.16 9.27 24.29
N LEU A 26 4.80 8.99 23.04
CA LEU A 26 3.79 9.73 22.28
C LEU A 26 2.40 9.61 22.94
N ALA A 27 1.99 8.41 23.32
CA ALA A 27 0.71 8.17 23.98
C ALA A 27 0.65 8.92 25.32
N SER A 28 1.70 8.87 26.12
CA SER A 28 1.81 9.59 27.40
C SER A 28 1.70 11.10 27.22
N LEU A 29 2.29 11.65 26.15
CA LEU A 29 2.10 13.05 25.78
C LEU A 29 0.63 13.33 25.46
N CYS A 30 0.03 12.55 24.56
CA CYS A 30 -1.35 12.74 24.08
C CYS A 30 -2.39 12.66 25.20
N TYR A 31 -2.19 11.76 26.16
CA TYR A 31 -3.11 11.58 27.30
C TYR A 31 -2.80 12.47 28.49
N SER A 32 -1.75 13.29 28.42
CA SER A 32 -1.41 14.23 29.49
C SER A 32 -2.45 15.36 29.58
N PRO A 33 -2.93 15.72 30.78
CA PRO A 33 -3.78 16.89 30.96
C PRO A 33 -3.06 18.21 30.58
N ASP A 34 -1.72 18.18 30.52
CA ASP A 34 -0.87 19.31 30.12
C ASP A 34 -0.43 19.24 28.64
N PHE A 35 -1.10 18.43 27.79
CA PHE A 35 -0.72 18.21 26.39
C PHE A 35 -0.33 19.49 25.63
N GLU A 36 -1.17 20.52 25.66
CA GLU A 36 -0.93 21.77 24.92
C GLU A 36 0.32 22.52 25.40
N LYS A 37 0.69 22.35 26.67
CA LYS A 37 1.91 22.93 27.25
C LYS A 37 3.15 22.13 26.88
N LEU A 38 3.04 20.79 26.82
CA LEU A 38 4.14 19.87 26.57
C LEU A 38 4.46 19.72 25.07
N LYS A 39 3.44 19.78 24.21
CA LYS A 39 3.54 19.57 22.75
C LYS A 39 4.64 20.40 22.09
N PRO A 40 4.79 21.73 22.32
CA PRO A 40 5.82 22.51 21.63
C PRO A 40 7.25 22.07 21.99
N GLY A 41 7.48 21.58 23.22
CA GLY A 41 8.75 21.00 23.63
C GLY A 41 9.00 19.68 22.92
N TYR A 42 7.99 18.81 22.94
CA TYR A 42 8.08 17.50 22.30
C TYR A 42 8.32 17.57 20.78
N LEU A 43 7.68 18.52 20.07
CA LEU A 43 7.90 18.72 18.64
C LEU A 43 9.37 19.03 18.30
N LYS A 44 10.08 19.75 19.18
CA LYS A 44 11.52 20.06 18.98
C LYS A 44 12.41 18.83 19.14
N GLU A 45 11.95 17.80 19.84
CA GLU A 45 12.69 16.56 20.05
C GLU A 45 12.47 15.54 18.93
N ILE A 46 11.43 15.69 18.11
CA ILE A 46 11.08 14.72 17.06
C ILE A 46 12.26 14.42 16.12
N PRO A 47 13.01 15.41 15.59
CA PRO A 47 14.15 15.11 14.72
C PRO A 47 15.20 14.21 15.41
N GLU A 48 15.53 14.50 16.67
CA GLU A 48 16.47 13.69 17.45
C GLU A 48 15.93 12.28 17.72
N LYS A 49 14.61 12.13 17.90
CA LYS A 49 13.97 10.82 18.06
C LYS A 49 13.85 10.05 16.74
N MET A 50 13.82 10.72 15.60
CA MET A 50 13.77 10.09 14.26
C MET A 50 15.14 9.67 13.75
N LYS A 51 16.21 10.34 14.19
CA LYS A 51 17.57 10.03 13.81
C LYS A 51 17.97 8.57 14.07
N PRO A 52 17.67 7.95 15.24
CA PRO A 52 17.88 6.53 15.46
C PRO A 52 17.17 5.65 14.43
N PHE A 53 15.91 5.93 14.07
CA PHE A 53 15.20 5.17 13.04
C PHE A 53 15.90 5.29 11.68
N SER A 54 16.33 6.50 11.32
CA SER A 54 17.05 6.74 10.06
C SER A 54 18.39 6.01 10.02
N GLU A 55 19.19 6.10 11.09
CA GLU A 55 20.48 5.41 11.20
C GLU A 55 20.30 3.89 11.21
N PHE A 56 19.27 3.40 11.90
CA PHE A 56 18.95 1.99 12.01
C PHE A 56 18.52 1.41 10.67
N LEU A 57 17.63 2.09 9.94
CA LEU A 57 17.26 1.73 8.57
C LEU A 57 18.49 1.82 7.65
N GLY A 58 19.25 2.90 7.76
CA GLY A 58 20.45 3.15 6.96
C GLY A 58 20.13 3.13 5.47
N LYS A 59 20.88 2.31 4.71
CA LYS A 59 20.64 2.03 3.28
C LYS A 59 19.75 0.80 3.05
N ARG A 60 19.34 0.12 4.12
CA ARG A 60 18.56 -1.10 3.99
C ARG A 60 17.15 -0.76 3.50
N PRO A 61 16.55 -1.67 2.74
CA PRO A 61 15.19 -1.47 2.28
C PRO A 61 14.16 -1.62 3.41
N TRP A 62 14.44 -2.43 4.43
CA TRP A 62 13.59 -2.64 5.60
C TRP A 62 14.42 -2.54 6.88
N PHE A 63 13.78 -2.23 7.99
CA PHE A 63 14.44 -2.04 9.27
C PHE A 63 15.05 -3.34 9.82
N ALA A 64 14.39 -4.48 9.63
CA ALA A 64 14.96 -5.76 10.05
C ALA A 64 16.14 -6.20 9.16
N GLY A 65 16.12 -5.88 7.87
CA GLY A 65 17.13 -6.35 6.93
C GLY A 65 16.66 -6.27 5.48
N ASP A 66 16.87 -7.36 4.75
CA ASP A 66 16.47 -7.48 3.34
C ASP A 66 15.05 -8.04 3.18
N LYS A 67 14.29 -8.24 4.24
CA LYS A 67 12.91 -8.71 4.17
C LYS A 67 12.01 -7.82 5.01
N LEU A 68 10.78 -7.65 4.52
CA LEU A 68 9.73 -6.97 5.27
C LEU A 68 9.35 -7.85 6.45
N THR A 69 9.32 -7.26 7.63
CA THR A 69 8.94 -7.93 8.87
C THR A 69 7.86 -7.14 9.58
N TYR A 70 7.30 -7.68 10.65
CA TYR A 70 6.23 -6.98 11.38
C TYR A 70 6.72 -5.66 12.01
N VAL A 71 8.01 -5.56 12.35
CA VAL A 71 8.58 -4.34 12.94
C VAL A 71 8.66 -3.19 11.94
N ASP A 72 8.67 -3.47 10.64
CA ASP A 72 8.56 -2.44 9.62
C ASP A 72 7.19 -1.76 9.67
N PHE A 73 6.12 -2.49 9.97
CA PHE A 73 4.80 -1.87 10.17
C PHE A 73 4.76 -1.05 11.46
N LEU A 74 5.38 -1.52 12.55
CA LEU A 74 5.53 -0.73 13.78
C LEU A 74 6.33 0.56 13.54
N ALA A 75 7.41 0.47 12.75
CA ALA A 75 8.18 1.64 12.37
C ALA A 75 7.40 2.57 11.44
N TYR A 76 6.60 2.04 10.50
CA TYR A 76 5.68 2.84 9.69
C TYR A 76 4.72 3.63 10.57
N ASP A 77 4.07 2.98 11.53
CA ASP A 77 3.08 3.61 12.40
C ASP A 77 3.72 4.73 13.24
N VAL A 78 4.88 4.47 13.84
CA VAL A 78 5.63 5.46 14.62
C VAL A 78 6.08 6.65 13.77
N LEU A 79 6.63 6.40 12.58
CA LEU A 79 7.11 7.44 11.68
C LEU A 79 5.96 8.25 11.09
N ASP A 80 4.82 7.62 10.84
CA ASP A 80 3.62 8.31 10.41
C ASP A 80 3.04 9.18 11.54
N LEU A 81 3.05 8.70 12.80
CA LEU A 81 2.67 9.50 13.96
C LEU A 81 3.56 10.74 14.11
N TYR A 82 4.87 10.60 14.01
CA TYR A 82 5.76 11.77 14.02
C TYR A 82 5.49 12.73 12.87
N ARG A 83 5.23 12.22 11.67
CA ARG A 83 4.81 13.02 10.51
C ARG A 83 3.48 13.75 10.74
N ILE A 84 2.58 13.19 11.54
CA ILE A 84 1.31 13.83 11.93
C ILE A 84 1.56 15.00 12.89
N PHE A 85 2.48 14.82 13.84
CA PHE A 85 2.82 15.84 14.84
C PHE A 85 3.67 16.99 14.28
N ASP A 86 4.67 16.67 13.46
CA ASP A 86 5.50 17.62 12.74
C ASP A 86 5.61 17.19 11.27
N PRO A 87 4.82 17.78 10.34
CA PRO A 87 4.84 17.41 8.92
C PRO A 87 6.20 17.58 8.22
N LYS A 88 7.13 18.34 8.81
CA LYS A 88 8.47 18.58 8.26
C LYS A 88 9.54 17.67 8.86
N CYS A 89 9.21 16.86 9.86
CA CYS A 89 10.19 16.05 10.58
C CYS A 89 10.98 15.08 9.68
N LEU A 90 10.41 14.66 8.55
CA LEU A 90 11.01 13.75 7.58
C LEU A 90 11.91 14.43 6.53
N ASP A 91 11.95 15.76 6.49
CA ASP A 91 12.71 16.47 5.45
C ASP A 91 14.23 16.27 5.60
N GLU A 92 14.71 15.99 6.82
CA GLU A 92 16.11 15.66 7.12
C GLU A 92 16.41 14.16 6.96
N PHE A 93 15.40 13.31 6.72
CA PHE A 93 15.53 11.84 6.70
C PHE A 93 15.00 11.23 5.38
N PRO A 94 15.71 11.40 4.26
CA PRO A 94 15.23 10.97 2.93
C PRO A 94 15.01 9.45 2.81
N ASN A 95 15.75 8.63 3.56
CA ASN A 95 15.56 7.18 3.63
C ASN A 95 14.25 6.79 4.33
N LEU A 96 13.88 7.46 5.43
CA LEU A 96 12.60 7.26 6.11
C LEU A 96 11.43 7.74 5.23
N LYS A 97 11.62 8.87 4.53
CA LYS A 97 10.64 9.40 3.58
C LYS A 97 10.40 8.42 2.41
N ALA A 98 11.46 7.82 1.87
CA ALA A 98 11.39 6.80 0.83
C ALA A 98 10.79 5.48 1.32
N PHE A 99 10.96 5.14 2.60
CA PHE A 99 10.31 4.00 3.23
C PHE A 99 8.77 4.19 3.29
N LEU A 100 8.30 5.39 3.69
CA LEU A 100 6.86 5.71 3.80
C LEU A 100 6.13 5.86 2.46
N SER A 101 6.82 6.16 1.37
CA SER A 101 6.18 6.43 0.06
C SER A 101 5.82 5.18 -0.74
N ARG A 102 6.13 3.98 -0.25
CA ARG A 102 5.97 2.70 -0.97
C ARG A 102 4.52 2.16 -1.01
N PHE A 103 3.51 2.96 -0.67
CA PHE A 103 2.14 2.52 -0.39
C PHE A 103 1.03 3.18 -1.28
N GLU A 104 1.20 3.37 -2.60
CA GLU A 104 0.13 3.87 -3.51
C GLU A 104 -0.89 2.78 -3.93
N LEU A 105 -2.21 3.02 -3.78
CA LEU A 105 -3.23 1.94 -3.68
C LEU A 105 -4.63 2.22 -4.31
N ALA A 106 -4.77 2.97 -5.42
CA ALA A 106 -6.08 3.43 -5.92
C ALA A 106 -6.71 2.68 -7.12
N HIS A 107 -5.98 1.83 -7.85
CA HIS A 107 -6.47 1.27 -9.12
C HIS A 107 -7.67 0.32 -8.94
N ALA A 108 -7.57 -0.63 -8.01
CA ALA A 108 -8.68 -1.54 -7.67
C ALA A 108 -9.96 -0.80 -7.25
N ILE A 109 -9.85 0.35 -6.56
CA ILE A 109 -11.00 1.17 -6.15
C ILE A 109 -11.73 1.73 -7.37
N ARG A 110 -10.99 2.29 -8.34
CA ARG A 110 -11.59 2.84 -9.57
C ARG A 110 -12.33 1.75 -10.35
N LEU A 111 -11.70 0.59 -10.52
CA LEU A 111 -12.33 -0.56 -11.18
C LEU A 111 -13.63 -0.98 -10.47
N LEU A 112 -13.64 -1.03 -9.13
CA LEU A 112 -14.82 -1.40 -8.36
C LEU A 112 -15.95 -0.37 -8.47
N LEU A 113 -15.62 0.92 -8.41
CA LEU A 113 -16.61 2.00 -8.61
C LEU A 113 -17.24 1.92 -10.01
N GLU A 114 -16.45 1.67 -11.04
CA GLU A 114 -16.93 1.51 -12.43
C GLU A 114 -17.79 0.25 -12.61
N TYR A 115 -17.36 -0.88 -12.03
CA TYR A 115 -18.13 -2.12 -12.10
C TYR A 115 -19.49 -2.00 -11.42
N THR A 116 -19.53 -1.32 -10.27
CA THR A 116 -20.75 -1.11 -9.48
C THR A 116 -21.63 0.02 -10.01
N ASP A 117 -21.23 0.67 -11.11
CA ASP A 117 -21.92 1.83 -11.70
C ASP A 117 -22.12 2.97 -10.68
N SER A 118 -21.16 3.11 -9.76
CA SER A 118 -21.19 4.12 -8.71
C SER A 118 -20.99 5.51 -9.29
N SER A 119 -21.79 6.49 -8.85
CA SER A 119 -21.54 7.90 -9.16
C SER A 119 -20.41 8.42 -8.28
N TYR A 120 -19.30 8.85 -8.89
CA TYR A 120 -18.16 9.38 -8.16
C TYR A 120 -17.45 10.48 -8.94
N GLU A 121 -16.79 11.37 -8.21
CA GLU A 121 -15.82 12.32 -8.76
C GLU A 121 -14.42 11.99 -8.22
N GLU A 122 -13.40 12.22 -9.03
CA GLU A 122 -12.02 11.95 -8.64
C GLU A 122 -11.24 13.25 -8.47
N LYS A 123 -10.76 13.49 -7.24
CA LYS A 123 -9.80 14.56 -6.97
C LYS A 123 -8.37 14.03 -7.12
N LYS A 124 -7.72 14.37 -8.23
CA LYS A 124 -6.33 14.01 -8.51
C LYS A 124 -5.38 15.10 -8.01
N TYR A 125 -4.52 14.75 -7.08
CA TYR A 125 -3.43 15.62 -6.65
C TYR A 125 -2.22 15.37 -7.52
N THR A 126 -1.66 16.43 -8.11
CA THR A 126 -0.45 16.31 -8.92
C THR A 126 0.78 16.34 -8.02
N LEU A 127 1.67 15.37 -8.20
CA LEU A 127 3.03 15.42 -7.67
C LEU A 127 3.88 16.25 -8.63
N GLY A 128 4.53 17.30 -8.12
CA GLY A 128 5.48 18.12 -8.87
C GLY A 128 6.65 17.30 -9.45
N ASP A 129 7.37 17.89 -10.39
CA ASP A 129 8.54 17.23 -10.98
C ASP A 129 9.75 17.24 -10.04
N ALA A 130 10.71 16.37 -10.33
CA ALA A 130 11.99 16.36 -9.65
C ALA A 130 12.72 17.71 -9.83
N PRO A 131 13.53 18.15 -8.86
CA PRO A 131 13.86 17.46 -7.61
C PRO A 131 12.87 17.71 -6.47
N ASP A 132 11.99 18.71 -6.61
CA ASP A 132 11.20 19.24 -5.49
C ASP A 132 10.00 18.35 -5.13
N TYR A 133 9.46 17.63 -6.12
CA TYR A 133 8.29 16.76 -5.97
C TYR A 133 7.17 17.44 -5.19
N ASP A 134 6.77 18.64 -5.60
CA ASP A 134 5.81 19.46 -4.87
C ASP A 134 4.50 18.70 -4.58
N ARG A 135 4.05 18.78 -3.32
CA ARG A 135 2.83 18.14 -2.83
C ARG A 135 1.82 19.17 -2.30
N SER A 136 2.05 20.46 -2.57
CA SER A 136 1.27 21.57 -2.03
C SER A 136 -0.23 21.39 -2.21
N GLN A 137 -0.69 20.90 -3.37
CA GLN A 137 -2.11 20.64 -3.63
C GLN A 137 -2.71 19.71 -2.57
N TRP A 138 -2.11 18.55 -2.33
CA TRP A 138 -2.60 17.60 -1.31
C TRP A 138 -2.47 18.17 0.09
N LEU A 139 -1.30 18.74 0.42
CA LEU A 139 -1.05 19.28 1.75
C LEU A 139 -2.00 20.43 2.12
N SER A 140 -2.49 21.17 1.12
CA SER A 140 -3.45 22.26 1.34
C SER A 140 -4.85 21.76 1.75
N ASP A 141 -5.21 20.54 1.37
CA ASP A 141 -6.51 19.92 1.63
C ASP A 141 -6.49 18.87 2.75
N LYS A 142 -5.35 18.20 2.96
CA LYS A 142 -5.18 17.02 3.82
C LYS A 142 -5.98 17.07 5.12
N PHE A 143 -5.86 18.16 5.88
CA PHE A 143 -6.48 18.30 7.20
C PHE A 143 -7.84 19.04 7.19
N LYS A 144 -8.35 19.41 6.02
CA LYS A 144 -9.62 20.15 5.85
C LYS A 144 -10.79 19.25 5.46
N LEU A 145 -10.50 18.00 5.08
CA LEU A 145 -11.51 17.04 4.62
C LEU A 145 -12.28 16.38 5.78
N GLY A 146 -11.78 16.52 7.02
CA GLY A 146 -12.34 15.85 8.21
C GLY A 146 -12.22 14.33 8.16
N LEU A 147 -11.10 13.84 7.62
CA LEU A 147 -10.71 12.42 7.66
C LEU A 147 -10.11 12.11 9.02
N ASP A 148 -10.44 10.97 9.62
CA ASP A 148 -9.88 10.56 10.92
C ASP A 148 -8.37 10.30 10.83
N PHE A 149 -7.95 9.64 9.75
CA PHE A 149 -6.54 9.38 9.43
C PHE A 149 -6.23 9.94 8.03
N PRO A 150 -5.87 11.23 7.89
CA PRO A 150 -5.68 11.87 6.59
C PRO A 150 -4.58 11.22 5.73
N ASN A 151 -4.99 10.51 4.67
CA ASN A 151 -4.08 9.83 3.76
C ASN A 151 -4.71 9.71 2.35
N LEU A 152 -3.91 9.26 1.37
CA LEU A 152 -4.37 8.88 0.04
C LEU A 152 -4.25 7.35 -0.13
N PRO A 153 -5.21 6.68 -0.82
CA PRO A 153 -6.49 7.23 -1.28
C PRO A 153 -7.46 7.50 -0.11
N TYR A 154 -8.46 8.36 -0.37
CA TYR A 154 -9.62 8.55 0.50
C TYR A 154 -10.93 8.46 -0.30
N LEU A 155 -12.04 8.17 0.39
CA LEU A 155 -13.40 8.23 -0.14
C LEU A 155 -14.26 9.10 0.78
N ILE A 156 -15.02 10.02 0.20
CA ILE A 156 -16.03 10.82 0.93
C ILE A 156 -17.39 10.49 0.32
N ASP A 157 -18.29 9.95 1.13
CA ASP A 157 -19.65 9.60 0.77
C ASP A 157 -20.62 10.09 1.84
N GLY A 158 -21.12 11.31 1.66
CA GLY A 158 -21.95 12.01 2.62
C GLY A 158 -21.23 12.20 3.97
N ALA A 159 -21.75 11.55 5.01
CA ALA A 159 -21.16 11.57 6.35
C ALA A 159 -19.97 10.59 6.50
N HIS A 160 -19.82 9.62 5.60
CA HIS A 160 -18.75 8.62 5.67
C HIS A 160 -17.49 9.14 5.00
N LYS A 161 -16.38 9.13 5.74
CA LYS A 161 -15.09 9.64 5.29
C LYS A 161 -14.02 8.59 5.60
N LEU A 162 -13.59 7.88 4.57
CA LEU A 162 -12.73 6.71 4.71
C LEU A 162 -11.34 6.98 4.15
N THR A 163 -10.34 6.41 4.79
CA THR A 163 -8.99 6.21 4.26
C THR A 163 -8.64 4.73 4.34
N GLN A 164 -7.46 4.33 3.83
CA GLN A 164 -7.06 2.93 3.58
C GLN A 164 -7.79 2.28 2.41
N SER A 165 -7.03 1.82 1.41
CA SER A 165 -7.59 1.30 0.17
C SER A 165 -8.49 0.09 0.37
N ASN A 166 -8.09 -0.83 1.25
CA ASN A 166 -8.85 -2.06 1.53
C ASN A 166 -10.15 -1.74 2.27
N ALA A 167 -10.13 -0.77 3.20
CA ALA A 167 -11.35 -0.32 3.88
C ALA A 167 -12.33 0.36 2.90
N ILE A 168 -11.82 1.19 1.98
CA ILE A 168 -12.62 1.80 0.91
C ILE A 168 -13.23 0.73 0.00
N LEU A 169 -12.45 -0.28 -0.42
CA LEU A 169 -12.94 -1.39 -1.22
C LEU A 169 -14.03 -2.18 -0.49
N ARG A 170 -13.81 -2.56 0.78
CA ARG A 170 -14.81 -3.25 1.61
C ARG A 170 -16.08 -2.41 1.77
N TYR A 171 -15.96 -1.11 1.99
CA TYR A 171 -17.10 -0.20 2.10
C TYR A 171 -17.97 -0.20 0.84
N ILE A 172 -17.35 -0.03 -0.33
CA ILE A 172 -18.08 -0.09 -1.62
C ILE A 172 -18.68 -1.49 -1.79
N ALA A 173 -17.88 -2.54 -1.61
CA ALA A 173 -18.29 -3.92 -1.79
C ALA A 173 -19.52 -4.30 -0.96
N CYS A 174 -19.57 -3.88 0.31
CA CYS A 174 -20.66 -4.23 1.20
C CYS A 174 -21.97 -3.49 0.84
N LYS A 175 -21.91 -2.32 0.17
CA LYS A 175 -23.10 -1.69 -0.42
C LYS A 175 -23.68 -2.48 -1.61
N HIS A 176 -22.89 -3.35 -2.22
CA HIS A 176 -23.23 -4.09 -3.42
C HIS A 176 -23.25 -5.62 -3.23
N ASN A 177 -23.25 -6.10 -1.98
CA ASN A 177 -23.22 -7.53 -1.63
C ASN A 177 -22.01 -8.30 -2.21
N MET A 178 -20.84 -7.65 -2.27
CA MET A 178 -19.59 -8.21 -2.80
C MET A 178 -18.58 -8.58 -1.70
N CYS A 179 -19.06 -8.78 -0.46
CA CYS A 179 -18.27 -9.08 0.74
C CYS A 179 -18.24 -10.59 1.11
N GLY A 180 -18.64 -11.47 0.19
CA GLY A 180 -18.77 -12.92 0.42
C GLY A 180 -20.04 -13.27 1.22
N GLU A 181 -20.65 -14.42 0.92
CA GLU A 181 -21.92 -14.83 1.55
C GLU A 181 -21.70 -15.89 2.64
N THR A 182 -20.74 -16.79 2.40
CA THR A 182 -20.39 -17.88 3.31
C THR A 182 -19.13 -17.58 4.11
N GLU A 183 -18.95 -18.29 5.23
CA GLU A 183 -17.73 -18.19 6.03
C GLU A 183 -16.48 -18.58 5.24
N GLU A 184 -16.57 -19.63 4.41
CA GLU A 184 -15.48 -20.06 3.54
C GLU A 184 -15.08 -18.97 2.53
N GLU A 185 -16.05 -18.31 1.90
CA GLU A 185 -15.77 -17.19 1.00
C GLU A 185 -15.06 -16.05 1.73
N LYS A 186 -15.53 -15.68 2.93
CA LYS A 186 -14.93 -14.62 3.75
C LYS A 186 -13.49 -14.96 4.16
N ILE A 187 -13.24 -16.19 4.62
CA ILE A 187 -11.88 -16.66 4.94
C ILE A 187 -10.97 -16.53 3.71
N ARG A 188 -11.45 -16.96 2.55
CA ARG A 188 -10.66 -16.87 1.31
C ARG A 188 -10.38 -15.42 0.91
N MET A 189 -11.35 -14.54 1.10
CA MET A 189 -11.21 -13.12 0.84
C MET A 189 -10.18 -12.48 1.77
N ASP A 190 -10.25 -12.74 3.07
CA ASP A 190 -9.31 -12.18 4.04
C ASP A 190 -7.88 -12.65 3.81
N ILE A 191 -7.68 -13.94 3.49
CA ILE A 191 -6.36 -14.47 3.11
C ILE A 191 -5.83 -13.77 1.87
N LEU A 192 -6.65 -13.67 0.82
CA LEU A 192 -6.21 -13.11 -0.45
C LEU A 192 -5.94 -11.61 -0.39
N GLU A 193 -6.76 -10.85 0.34
CA GLU A 193 -6.55 -9.42 0.55
C GLU A 193 -5.16 -9.15 1.13
N ASN A 194 -4.79 -9.89 2.17
CA ASN A 194 -3.48 -9.75 2.83
C ASN A 194 -2.35 -10.22 1.92
N GLN A 195 -2.50 -11.37 1.25
CA GLN A 195 -1.49 -11.89 0.33
C GLN A 195 -1.25 -10.97 -0.88
N ALA A 196 -2.31 -10.37 -1.42
CA ALA A 196 -2.23 -9.39 -2.50
C ALA A 196 -1.48 -8.13 -2.06
N MET A 197 -1.70 -7.67 -0.82
CA MET A 197 -0.94 -6.55 -0.26
C MET A 197 0.55 -6.88 -0.13
N ASP A 198 0.90 -8.03 0.45
CA ASP A 198 2.30 -8.43 0.62
C ASP A 198 3.05 -8.48 -0.71
N VAL A 199 2.45 -9.11 -1.73
CA VAL A 199 3.04 -9.24 -3.06
C VAL A 199 3.18 -7.88 -3.76
N ARG A 200 2.19 -6.99 -3.61
CA ARG A 200 2.29 -5.60 -4.10
C ARG A 200 3.46 -4.87 -3.45
N LEU A 201 3.57 -4.92 -2.11
CA LEU A 201 4.62 -4.21 -1.38
C LEU A 201 6.01 -4.72 -1.75
N GLN A 202 6.15 -6.03 -2.01
CA GLN A 202 7.39 -6.61 -2.52
C GLN A 202 7.78 -6.05 -3.90
N MET A 203 6.83 -5.93 -4.83
CA MET A 203 7.09 -5.32 -6.14
C MET A 203 7.45 -3.84 -6.00
N ALA A 204 6.65 -3.08 -5.23
CA ALA A 204 6.88 -1.66 -4.99
C ALA A 204 8.29 -1.39 -4.45
N ARG A 205 8.75 -2.20 -3.49
CA ARG A 205 10.11 -2.11 -2.94
C ARG A 205 11.18 -2.18 -4.02
N ILE A 206 11.05 -3.10 -4.98
CA ILE A 206 12.02 -3.24 -6.08
C ILE A 206 11.94 -2.02 -6.99
N CYS A 207 10.73 -1.63 -7.41
CA CYS A 207 10.51 -0.52 -8.34
C CYS A 207 10.91 0.85 -7.78
N TYR A 208 10.90 1.05 -6.46
CA TYR A 208 11.35 2.29 -5.80
C TYR A 208 12.82 2.25 -5.36
N SER A 209 13.52 1.12 -5.51
CA SER A 209 14.93 1.02 -5.13
C SER A 209 15.84 1.75 -6.12
N PRO A 210 16.81 2.59 -5.69
CA PRO A 210 17.78 3.19 -6.60
C PRO A 210 18.66 2.15 -7.30
N ASP A 211 18.76 0.94 -6.75
CA ASP A 211 19.47 -0.20 -7.34
C ASP A 211 18.55 -1.09 -8.22
N PHE A 212 17.39 -0.58 -8.66
CA PHE A 212 16.39 -1.32 -9.45
C PHE A 212 17.00 -2.18 -10.56
N GLU A 213 17.86 -1.62 -11.40
CA GLU A 213 18.49 -2.34 -12.52
C GLU A 213 19.34 -3.54 -12.08
N LYS A 214 19.93 -3.49 -10.89
CA LYS A 214 20.70 -4.61 -10.31
C LYS A 214 19.79 -5.67 -9.69
N LEU A 215 18.69 -5.26 -9.06
CA LEU A 215 17.76 -6.14 -8.35
C LEU A 215 16.79 -6.85 -9.31
N LYS A 216 16.40 -6.19 -10.40
CA LYS A 216 15.40 -6.69 -11.35
C LYS A 216 15.67 -8.10 -11.86
N PRO A 217 16.90 -8.47 -12.31
CA PRO A 217 17.14 -9.83 -12.82
C PRO A 217 16.93 -10.93 -11.78
N GLY A 218 17.24 -10.66 -10.51
CA GLY A 218 16.97 -11.58 -9.40
C GLY A 218 15.46 -11.67 -9.15
N TYR A 219 14.80 -10.52 -9.07
CA TYR A 219 13.37 -10.46 -8.81
C TYR A 219 12.54 -11.18 -9.88
N LEU A 220 12.89 -11.03 -11.16
CA LEU A 220 12.24 -11.74 -12.28
C LEU A 220 12.25 -13.27 -12.10
N LYS A 221 13.33 -13.83 -11.54
CA LYS A 221 13.42 -15.28 -11.28
C LYS A 221 12.51 -15.74 -10.15
N GLU A 222 12.16 -14.86 -9.22
CA GLU A 222 11.28 -15.17 -8.09
C GLU A 222 9.78 -14.97 -8.41
N ILE A 223 9.45 -14.34 -9.54
CA ILE A 223 8.04 -14.07 -9.90
C ILE A 223 7.23 -15.37 -9.99
N PRO A 224 7.70 -16.45 -10.65
CA PRO A 224 6.94 -17.70 -10.71
C PRO A 224 6.57 -18.25 -9.33
N GLU A 225 7.48 -18.14 -8.34
CA GLU A 225 7.23 -18.59 -6.97
C GLU A 225 6.17 -17.75 -6.25
N LYS A 226 6.01 -16.47 -6.64
CA LYS A 226 4.96 -15.58 -6.13
C LYS A 226 3.62 -15.78 -6.82
N MET A 227 3.62 -16.10 -8.12
CA MET A 227 2.39 -16.32 -8.90
C MET A 227 1.79 -17.70 -8.66
N LYS A 228 2.62 -18.72 -8.38
CA LYS A 228 2.17 -20.09 -8.14
C LYS A 228 1.12 -20.19 -7.01
N PRO A 229 1.31 -19.59 -5.81
CA PRO A 229 0.27 -19.59 -4.77
C PRO A 229 -1.07 -18.99 -5.22
N PHE A 230 -1.06 -17.92 -6.04
CA PHE A 230 -2.32 -17.37 -6.58
C PHE A 230 -3.00 -18.36 -7.53
N SER A 231 -2.23 -19.01 -8.39
CA SER A 231 -2.74 -20.03 -9.32
C SER A 231 -3.35 -21.22 -8.56
N GLU A 232 -2.65 -21.74 -7.56
CA GLU A 232 -3.12 -22.85 -6.74
C GLU A 232 -4.35 -22.46 -5.91
N PHE A 233 -4.34 -21.25 -5.34
CA PHE A 233 -5.44 -20.74 -4.52
C PHE A 233 -6.71 -20.51 -5.35
N LEU A 234 -6.60 -19.96 -6.56
CA LEU A 234 -7.72 -19.85 -7.51
C LEU A 234 -8.22 -21.24 -7.92
N GLY A 235 -7.29 -22.14 -8.28
CA GLY A 235 -7.58 -23.48 -8.74
C GLY A 235 -8.45 -23.47 -9.99
N LYS A 236 -9.64 -24.10 -9.89
CA LYS A 236 -10.63 -24.20 -10.98
C LYS A 236 -11.77 -23.18 -10.89
N ARG A 237 -11.77 -22.32 -9.87
CA ARG A 237 -12.86 -21.37 -9.63
C ARG A 237 -12.83 -20.25 -10.67
N PRO A 238 -13.99 -19.68 -11.03
CA PRO A 238 -14.03 -18.51 -11.89
C PRO A 238 -13.51 -17.25 -11.19
N TRP A 239 -13.70 -17.16 -9.87
CA TRP A 239 -13.30 -16.05 -9.00
C TRP A 239 -12.59 -16.58 -7.75
N PHE A 240 -11.84 -15.72 -7.08
CA PHE A 240 -10.97 -16.15 -6.00
C PHE A 240 -11.72 -16.58 -4.74
N ALA A 241 -12.81 -15.91 -4.39
CA ALA A 241 -13.63 -16.28 -3.25
C ALA A 241 -14.45 -17.55 -3.52
N GLY A 242 -14.95 -17.72 -4.76
CA GLY A 242 -15.89 -18.79 -5.10
C GLY A 242 -16.43 -18.66 -6.53
N ASP A 243 -17.73 -18.87 -6.68
CA ASP A 243 -18.42 -18.77 -7.98
C ASP A 243 -18.88 -17.35 -8.32
N LYS A 244 -18.91 -16.46 -7.33
CA LYS A 244 -19.32 -15.06 -7.47
C LYS A 244 -18.14 -14.12 -7.40
N LEU A 245 -18.22 -13.04 -8.17
CA LEU A 245 -17.25 -11.94 -8.14
C LEU A 245 -17.36 -11.19 -6.81
N THR A 246 -16.23 -10.91 -6.19
CA THR A 246 -16.11 -10.16 -4.94
C THR A 246 -15.06 -9.06 -5.07
N TYR A 247 -14.94 -8.17 -4.08
CA TYR A 247 -13.97 -7.07 -4.19
C TYR A 247 -12.50 -7.55 -4.20
N VAL A 248 -12.19 -8.73 -3.65
CA VAL A 248 -10.81 -9.25 -3.66
C VAL A 248 -10.36 -9.67 -5.05
N ASP A 249 -11.29 -9.93 -5.98
CA ASP A 249 -10.96 -10.16 -7.38
C ASP A 249 -10.42 -8.89 -8.05
N PHE A 250 -10.84 -7.70 -7.59
CA PHE A 250 -10.31 -6.42 -8.08
C PHE A 250 -8.89 -6.18 -7.57
N LEU A 251 -8.60 -6.58 -6.32
CA LEU A 251 -7.25 -6.56 -5.76
C LEU A 251 -6.33 -7.56 -6.49
N ALA A 252 -6.83 -8.77 -6.71
CA ALA A 252 -6.08 -9.80 -7.41
C ALA A 252 -5.81 -9.41 -8.86
N TYR A 253 -6.80 -8.84 -9.57
CA TYR A 253 -6.60 -8.28 -10.91
C TYR A 253 -5.50 -7.22 -10.91
N ASP A 254 -5.59 -6.21 -10.02
CA ASP A 254 -4.62 -5.11 -9.98
C ASP A 254 -3.18 -5.61 -9.71
N VAL A 255 -3.01 -6.57 -8.80
CA VAL A 255 -1.69 -7.17 -8.55
C VAL A 255 -1.21 -8.01 -9.74
N LEU A 256 -2.04 -8.90 -10.27
CA LEU A 256 -1.64 -9.77 -11.40
C LEU A 256 -1.35 -8.96 -12.67
N ASP A 257 -2.11 -7.90 -12.91
CA ASP A 257 -1.88 -6.99 -14.03
C ASP A 257 -0.59 -6.19 -13.84
N LEU A 258 -0.31 -5.70 -12.64
CA LEU A 258 0.97 -5.07 -12.31
C LEU A 258 2.17 -5.98 -12.63
N TYR A 259 2.10 -7.26 -12.29
CA TYR A 259 3.14 -8.23 -12.64
C TYR A 259 3.19 -8.50 -14.15
N ARG A 260 2.05 -8.59 -14.82
CA ARG A 260 1.98 -8.72 -16.28
C ARG A 260 2.59 -7.51 -17.01
N ILE A 261 2.41 -6.31 -16.49
CA ILE A 261 3.05 -5.09 -17.01
C ILE A 261 4.57 -5.15 -16.77
N PHE A 262 4.99 -5.62 -15.60
CA PHE A 262 6.40 -5.73 -15.23
C PHE A 262 7.17 -6.78 -16.05
N ASP A 263 6.56 -7.94 -16.24
CA ASP A 263 7.05 -9.04 -17.07
C ASP A 263 5.87 -9.68 -17.83
N PRO A 264 5.69 -9.36 -19.12
CA PRO A 264 4.56 -9.85 -19.92
C PRO A 264 4.42 -11.37 -20.01
N LYS A 265 5.49 -12.13 -19.72
CA LYS A 265 5.50 -13.60 -19.78
C LYS A 265 5.27 -14.26 -18.42
N CYS A 266 5.19 -13.50 -17.33
CA CYS A 266 5.19 -14.07 -15.98
C CYS A 266 3.99 -14.97 -15.66
N LEU A 267 2.93 -14.92 -16.48
CA LEU A 267 1.72 -15.73 -16.33
C LEU A 267 1.62 -16.87 -17.35
N ASP A 268 2.59 -17.07 -18.25
CA ASP A 268 2.50 -18.07 -19.32
C ASP A 268 2.39 -19.51 -18.80
N GLU A 269 2.99 -19.79 -17.65
CA GLU A 269 2.91 -21.10 -16.96
C GLU A 269 1.63 -21.26 -16.12
N PHE A 270 0.82 -20.20 -15.99
CA PHE A 270 -0.38 -20.16 -15.14
C PHE A 270 -1.64 -19.86 -15.97
N PRO A 271 -2.13 -20.83 -16.79
CA PRO A 271 -3.24 -20.58 -17.71
C PRO A 271 -4.54 -20.19 -17.01
N ASN A 272 -4.77 -20.63 -15.77
CA ASN A 272 -5.93 -20.23 -14.99
C ASN A 272 -5.89 -18.75 -14.56
N LEU A 273 -4.70 -18.21 -14.25
CA LEU A 273 -4.52 -16.78 -13.96
C LEU A 273 -4.70 -15.93 -15.22
N LYS A 274 -4.19 -16.37 -16.38
CA LYS A 274 -4.47 -15.71 -17.66
C LYS A 274 -5.97 -15.70 -17.97
N ALA A 275 -6.65 -16.83 -17.76
CA ALA A 275 -8.09 -16.92 -17.95
C ALA A 275 -8.87 -16.03 -16.97
N PHE A 276 -8.39 -15.88 -15.73
CA PHE A 276 -8.94 -14.94 -14.76
C PHE A 276 -8.83 -13.49 -15.23
N LEU A 277 -7.64 -13.05 -15.68
CA LEU A 277 -7.45 -11.69 -16.20
C LEU A 277 -8.37 -11.42 -17.39
N SER A 278 -8.42 -12.33 -18.38
CA SER A 278 -9.32 -12.17 -19.53
C SER A 278 -10.79 -12.16 -19.15
N ARG A 279 -11.20 -12.94 -18.15
CA ARG A 279 -12.59 -12.93 -17.64
C ARG A 279 -12.92 -11.60 -16.97
N PHE A 280 -12.02 -11.07 -16.14
CA PHE A 280 -12.19 -9.80 -15.46
C PHE A 280 -12.28 -8.63 -16.44
N GLU A 281 -11.36 -8.55 -17.41
CA GLU A 281 -11.36 -7.54 -18.48
C GLU A 281 -12.59 -7.67 -19.42
N GLY A 282 -13.15 -8.87 -19.51
CA GLY A 282 -14.35 -9.17 -20.27
C GLY A 282 -15.67 -8.78 -19.59
N LEU A 283 -15.65 -8.39 -18.30
CA LEU A 283 -16.83 -7.86 -17.62
C LEU A 283 -17.28 -6.59 -18.34
N GLU A 284 -18.54 -6.52 -18.76
CA GLU A 284 -19.06 -5.46 -19.64
C GLU A 284 -18.66 -4.04 -19.17
N ARG A 285 -18.87 -3.74 -17.88
CA ARG A 285 -18.55 -2.44 -17.28
C ARG A 285 -17.05 -2.16 -17.20
N ILE A 286 -16.23 -3.16 -16.85
CA ILE A 286 -14.77 -3.03 -16.83
C ILE A 286 -14.25 -2.81 -18.25
N SER A 287 -14.71 -3.63 -19.19
CA SER A 287 -14.36 -3.53 -20.61
C SER A 287 -14.71 -2.17 -21.20
N ALA A 288 -15.89 -1.64 -20.85
CA ALA A 288 -16.31 -0.30 -21.25
C ALA A 288 -15.42 0.79 -20.63
N TYR A 289 -15.13 0.68 -19.33
CA TYR A 289 -14.25 1.61 -18.64
C TYR A 289 -12.84 1.62 -19.25
N MET A 290 -12.23 0.44 -19.48
CA MET A 290 -10.89 0.32 -20.07
C MET A 290 -10.76 0.90 -21.48
N ARG A 291 -11.88 0.98 -22.23
CA ARG A 291 -11.94 1.66 -23.54
C ARG A 291 -12.17 3.17 -23.43
N SER A 292 -12.51 3.68 -22.25
CA SER A 292 -12.81 5.10 -22.04
C SER A 292 -11.54 5.91 -21.81
N SER A 293 -11.60 7.22 -22.06
CA SER A 293 -10.51 8.15 -21.74
C SER A 293 -10.28 8.35 -20.23
N ARG A 294 -11.15 7.81 -19.37
CA ARG A 294 -10.99 7.87 -17.91
C ARG A 294 -10.08 6.76 -17.38
N PHE A 295 -9.84 5.71 -18.16
CA PHE A 295 -8.98 4.60 -17.75
C PHE A 295 -7.52 5.06 -17.64
N LEU A 296 -6.90 4.71 -16.51
CA LEU A 296 -5.51 5.05 -16.20
C LEU A 296 -4.73 3.76 -15.93
N PRO A 297 -4.16 3.14 -16.98
CA PRO A 297 -3.28 1.98 -16.82
C PRO A 297 -1.87 2.39 -16.36
N HIS A 298 -1.47 3.63 -16.64
CA HIS A 298 -0.14 4.18 -16.32
C HIS A 298 -0.25 5.66 -15.89
N PRO A 299 0.75 6.18 -15.16
CA PRO A 299 1.85 5.43 -14.52
C PRO A 299 1.34 4.54 -13.38
N VAL A 300 2.02 3.42 -13.14
CA VAL A 300 1.65 2.46 -12.06
C VAL A 300 2.20 2.86 -10.70
N TYR A 301 3.25 3.69 -10.69
CA TYR A 301 3.87 4.27 -9.49
C TYR A 301 4.12 5.77 -9.66
N SER A 302 4.32 6.47 -8.55
CA SER A 302 4.68 7.89 -8.54
C SER A 302 5.96 8.19 -9.32
N LYS A 303 6.15 9.49 -9.61
CA LYS A 303 7.36 10.03 -10.26
C LYS A 303 8.67 9.71 -9.51
N MET A 304 8.60 9.28 -8.25
CA MET A 304 9.75 8.93 -7.44
C MET A 304 10.24 7.49 -7.65
N ALA A 305 9.46 6.63 -8.30
CA ALA A 305 9.88 5.25 -8.58
C ALA A 305 10.95 5.22 -9.69
N MET A 306 11.79 4.18 -9.67
CA MET A 306 12.78 3.90 -10.72
C MET A 306 12.18 3.14 -11.90
N TRP A 307 11.02 2.51 -11.72
CA TRP A 307 10.25 1.84 -12.78
C TRP A 307 8.76 2.10 -12.62
N GLY A 308 8.02 2.14 -13.73
CA GLY A 308 6.56 2.33 -13.73
C GLY A 308 6.08 3.75 -13.41
N ASN A 309 7.00 4.72 -13.44
CA ASN A 309 6.78 6.13 -13.11
C ASN A 309 6.33 7.00 -14.31
N LYS A 310 6.10 6.38 -15.48
CA LYS A 310 5.68 7.00 -16.74
C LYS A 310 4.50 6.25 -17.32
#